data_AF-A0A7S1VNI5-F1
#
_entry.id   AF-A0A7S1VNI5-F1
#
_cell.length_a   1.000
_cell.length_b   1.000
_cell.length_c   1.000
_cell.angle_alpha   90.00
_cell.angle_beta   90.00
_cell.angle_gamma   90.00
#
_symmetry.space_group_name_H-M   'P 1'
#
loop_
_entity.id
_entity.type
_entity.pdbx_description
1 polymer ?
#
loop_
_entity_poly.entity_id
_entity_poly.type
_entity_poly.pdbx_seq_one_letter_code
_entity_poly.pdbx_strand_id
1 'polypeptide(L)'
;MGKRVRSAVPKDEYALWLHELAKECQYCTQYLTRVAFIVDDIYFAFRTPELFSYRYFTHPTSGRQLRPDVLVLGKGVAAGYPLSMVVAKRGYLNTYDKKFLLQINKTVGTLAAWHGGLVASNCFLEALRGQLPLQISVQDQLTSMANRFESFATNLNERFEEAKLPLRIRQFANTFSVDYLSSSLYNSRYPQYLMAEGIYLGNYSTGKFNLTADATEKDLEELATKFVAAGQRMMEDGYFEANRRRMSLLLGLAGRFTYNVLRLYYNQMMEDKRVDIEVSHNHPVNKWAHFWSSVFMLLYAYPWCFTGKPVEGCIAFLLTHIVRQSGHFFYERQDRDIEKLKFGHKDSSKKGAVVFLALAFCGYGIFRKQIEDALGLNLGTGEYFSLMALFTIIPHYVEITHQYGWLRGAEWMIKILTDPITDLIDFHPYWVIHPRWFLNFKEHKATYKLNPETKRITKVE
;
A
#
# COMPACT_ATOMS: atom_id res chain seq x y z
N MET A 1 -1.80 -26.13 -12.96
CA MET A 1 -2.98 -25.28 -12.74
C MET A 1 -2.97 -24.78 -11.31
N GLY A 2 -3.05 -23.45 -11.08
CA GLY A 2 -3.05 -22.89 -9.73
C GLY A 2 -4.41 -23.11 -9.08
N LYS A 3 -4.53 -24.06 -8.14
CA LYS A 3 -5.81 -24.46 -7.54
C LYS A 3 -6.44 -23.33 -6.71
N ARG A 4 -7.16 -22.40 -7.35
CA ARG A 4 -8.23 -21.61 -6.71
C ARG A 4 -9.50 -22.45 -6.61
N VAL A 5 -9.40 -23.63 -6.00
CA VAL A 5 -10.59 -24.43 -5.72
C VAL A 5 -11.21 -23.86 -4.47
N ARG A 6 -12.22 -22.99 -4.64
CA ARG A 6 -13.11 -22.63 -3.54
C ARG A 6 -14.09 -23.80 -3.40
N SER A 7 -13.92 -24.64 -2.39
CA SER A 7 -14.95 -25.63 -2.04
C SER A 7 -16.26 -24.89 -1.76
N ALA A 8 -17.37 -25.41 -2.29
CA ALA A 8 -18.67 -24.94 -1.88
C ALA A 8 -18.86 -25.31 -0.40
N VAL A 9 -19.31 -24.35 0.41
CA VAL A 9 -19.69 -24.63 1.80
C VAL A 9 -21.03 -25.37 1.78
N PRO A 10 -21.17 -26.53 2.43
CA PRO A 10 -22.43 -27.24 2.53
C PRO A 10 -23.55 -26.37 3.11
N LYS A 11 -24.79 -26.60 2.67
CA LYS A 11 -25.99 -25.88 3.15
C LYS A 11 -26.06 -25.86 4.68
N ASP A 12 -25.86 -27.02 5.31
CA ASP A 12 -26.00 -27.20 6.75
C ASP A 12 -24.92 -26.45 7.55
N GLU A 13 -23.68 -26.45 7.06
CA GLU A 13 -22.58 -25.70 7.68
C GLU A 13 -22.83 -24.19 7.59
N TYR A 14 -23.28 -23.72 6.42
CA TYR A 14 -23.63 -22.30 6.25
C TYR A 14 -24.85 -21.91 7.10
N ALA A 15 -25.83 -22.80 7.24
CA ALA A 15 -26.97 -22.58 8.12
C ALA A 15 -26.50 -22.43 9.58
N LEU A 16 -25.66 -23.34 10.09
CA LEU A 16 -25.12 -23.24 11.45
C LEU A 16 -24.40 -21.90 11.68
N TRP A 17 -23.56 -21.48 10.73
CA TRP A 17 -22.88 -20.18 10.80
C TRP A 17 -23.88 -19.00 10.85
N LEU A 18 -24.93 -19.01 10.04
CA LEU A 18 -25.97 -17.96 10.07
C LEU A 18 -26.72 -17.91 11.41
N HIS A 19 -27.01 -19.07 12.02
CA HIS A 19 -27.66 -19.13 13.33
C HIS A 19 -26.75 -18.62 14.44
N GLU A 20 -25.45 -18.93 14.41
CA GLU A 20 -24.49 -18.38 15.37
C GLU A 20 -24.34 -16.86 15.20
N LEU A 21 -24.25 -16.37 13.96
CA LEU A 21 -24.23 -14.94 13.67
C LEU A 21 -25.47 -14.23 14.23
N ALA A 22 -26.67 -14.80 14.01
CA ALA A 22 -27.91 -14.25 14.54
C ALA A 22 -27.93 -14.19 16.08
N LYS A 23 -27.37 -15.22 16.73
CA LYS A 23 -27.23 -15.29 18.20
C LYS A 23 -26.26 -14.22 18.72
N GLU A 24 -25.14 -14.00 18.05
CA GLU A 24 -24.18 -12.95 18.41
C GLU A 24 -24.77 -11.54 18.22
N CYS A 25 -25.52 -11.30 17.14
CA CYS A 25 -26.25 -10.03 16.97
C CYS A 25 -27.29 -9.82 18.09
N GLN A 26 -27.99 -10.88 18.50
CA GLN A 26 -28.94 -10.83 19.61
C GLN A 26 -28.23 -10.53 20.94
N TYR A 27 -27.09 -11.18 21.20
CA TYR A 27 -26.26 -10.93 22.38
C TYR A 27 -25.81 -9.46 22.42
N CYS A 28 -25.26 -8.94 21.32
CA CYS A 28 -24.86 -7.54 21.20
C CYS A 28 -26.04 -6.60 21.47
N THR A 29 -27.20 -6.88 20.87
CA THR A 29 -28.42 -6.06 21.06
C THR A 29 -28.93 -6.06 22.48
N GLN A 30 -28.76 -7.16 23.20
CA GLN A 30 -29.22 -7.30 24.57
C GLN A 30 -28.26 -6.69 25.60
N TYR A 31 -26.94 -6.82 25.38
CA TYR A 31 -25.93 -6.51 26.40
C TYR A 31 -24.94 -5.40 26.04
N LEU A 32 -24.83 -5.04 24.75
CA LEU A 32 -23.87 -4.06 24.24
C LEU A 32 -24.60 -2.97 23.43
N THR A 33 -24.25 -2.83 22.15
CA THR A 33 -24.89 -1.91 21.21
C THR A 33 -25.95 -2.64 20.39
N ARG A 34 -27.09 -1.98 20.13
CA ARG A 34 -28.14 -2.54 19.26
C ARG A 34 -27.61 -2.80 17.85
N VAL A 35 -27.62 -4.07 17.45
CA VAL A 35 -27.18 -4.57 16.13
C VAL A 35 -28.30 -5.42 15.54
N ALA A 36 -28.91 -4.95 14.45
CA ALA A 36 -29.95 -5.71 13.76
C ALA A 36 -29.34 -6.83 12.92
N PHE A 37 -29.87 -8.06 13.05
CA PHE A 37 -29.55 -9.14 12.13
C PHE A 37 -30.43 -9.02 10.87
N ILE A 38 -29.84 -8.54 9.78
CA ILE A 38 -30.54 -8.26 8.51
C ILE A 38 -30.24 -9.37 7.50
N VAL A 39 -31.30 -9.92 6.91
CA VAL A 39 -31.20 -10.83 5.75
C VAL A 39 -31.61 -10.06 4.51
N ASP A 40 -30.65 -9.84 3.60
CA ASP A 40 -30.92 -9.34 2.26
C ASP A 40 -31.29 -10.52 1.36
N ASP A 41 -32.60 -10.65 1.11
CA ASP A 41 -33.17 -11.73 0.31
C ASP A 41 -33.64 -11.20 -1.07
N ILE A 42 -33.17 -10.01 -1.49
CA ILE A 42 -33.53 -9.42 -2.79
C ILE A 42 -33.17 -10.36 -3.94
N TYR A 43 -32.03 -11.05 -3.83
CA TYR A 43 -31.53 -11.91 -4.90
C TYR A 43 -32.06 -13.34 -4.80
N PHE A 44 -32.26 -13.89 -3.59
CA PHE A 44 -32.48 -15.32 -3.38
C PHE A 44 -33.93 -15.70 -3.07
N ALA A 45 -34.76 -14.76 -2.60
CA ALA A 45 -36.17 -15.03 -2.35
C ALA A 45 -36.85 -15.52 -3.64
N PHE A 46 -37.79 -16.45 -3.46
CA PHE A 46 -38.64 -17.06 -4.45
C PHE A 46 -37.92 -17.91 -5.51
N ARG A 47 -36.69 -18.39 -5.20
CA ARG A 47 -35.91 -19.26 -6.10
C ARG A 47 -35.81 -20.71 -5.63
N THR A 48 -36.05 -20.97 -4.35
CA THR A 48 -36.02 -22.32 -3.78
C THR A 48 -37.43 -22.73 -3.33
N PRO A 49 -37.70 -24.04 -3.18
CA PRO A 49 -39.00 -24.51 -2.70
C PRO A 49 -39.37 -23.92 -1.31
N GLU A 50 -38.41 -23.58 -0.47
CA GLU A 50 -38.65 -22.92 0.82
C GLU A 50 -39.06 -21.44 0.70
N LEU A 51 -39.02 -20.87 -0.52
CA LEU A 51 -39.34 -19.50 -0.90
C LEU A 51 -38.46 -18.40 -0.30
N PHE A 52 -37.97 -18.54 0.92
CA PHE A 52 -37.18 -17.51 1.59
C PHE A 52 -35.89 -18.08 2.16
N SER A 53 -34.82 -17.30 2.14
CA SER A 53 -33.52 -17.69 2.69
C SER A 53 -33.60 -18.05 4.17
N TYR A 54 -34.45 -17.38 4.95
CA TYR A 54 -34.60 -17.67 6.39
C TYR A 54 -35.26 -19.05 6.66
N ARG A 55 -36.00 -19.59 5.69
CA ARG A 55 -36.55 -20.95 5.72
C ARG A 55 -35.59 -21.97 5.10
N TYR A 56 -34.91 -21.59 4.02
CA TYR A 56 -33.90 -22.42 3.37
C TYR A 56 -32.77 -22.77 4.35
N PHE A 57 -32.25 -21.80 5.11
CA PHE A 57 -31.22 -22.01 6.14
C PHE A 57 -31.82 -22.35 7.51
N THR A 58 -32.72 -23.34 7.53
CA THR A 58 -33.23 -23.92 8.79
C THR A 58 -32.09 -24.64 9.50
N HIS A 59 -32.01 -24.51 10.83
CA HIS A 59 -30.95 -25.13 11.61
C HIS A 59 -31.00 -26.65 11.46
N PRO A 60 -29.89 -27.31 11.04
CA PRO A 60 -29.92 -28.72 10.64
C PRO A 60 -30.30 -29.66 11.79
N THR A 61 -29.80 -29.40 13.01
CA THR A 61 -30.09 -30.24 14.18
C THR A 61 -31.41 -29.90 14.91
N SER A 62 -31.71 -28.62 15.10
CA SER A 62 -32.87 -28.19 15.92
C SER A 62 -34.16 -27.98 15.14
N GLY A 63 -34.11 -27.98 13.79
CA GLY A 63 -35.26 -27.66 12.93
C GLY A 63 -35.75 -26.21 13.04
N ARG A 64 -35.03 -25.35 13.76
CA ARG A 64 -35.42 -23.96 13.96
C ARG A 64 -35.12 -23.12 12.72
N GLN A 65 -36.12 -22.41 12.21
CA GLN A 65 -35.93 -21.41 11.15
C GLN A 65 -35.09 -20.23 11.63
N LEU A 66 -34.33 -19.63 10.72
CA LEU A 66 -33.60 -18.40 10.99
C LEU A 66 -34.58 -17.26 11.29
N ARG A 67 -34.25 -16.38 12.25
CA ARG A 67 -35.15 -15.32 12.73
C ARG A 67 -34.55 -13.91 12.54
N PRO A 68 -34.41 -13.43 11.29
CA PRO A 68 -33.92 -12.07 11.02
C PRO A 68 -34.75 -11.01 11.74
N ASP A 69 -34.09 -9.94 12.16
CA ASP A 69 -34.76 -8.74 12.67
C ASP A 69 -35.38 -7.92 11.54
N VAL A 70 -34.67 -7.87 10.42
CA VAL A 70 -35.09 -7.19 9.18
C VAL A 70 -34.86 -8.13 8.00
N LEU A 71 -35.85 -8.20 7.12
CA LEU A 71 -35.82 -8.90 5.84
C LEU A 71 -35.98 -7.88 4.73
N VAL A 72 -35.06 -7.89 3.78
CA VAL A 72 -35.13 -7.02 2.59
C VAL A 72 -35.50 -7.87 1.39
N LEU A 73 -36.54 -7.48 0.67
CA LEU A 73 -37.09 -8.16 -0.50
C LEU A 73 -37.07 -7.22 -1.70
N GLY A 74 -36.90 -7.80 -2.88
CA GLY A 74 -36.92 -7.07 -4.15
C GLY A 74 -36.96 -8.08 -5.30
N LYS A 75 -36.70 -7.61 -6.52
CA LYS A 75 -36.67 -8.43 -7.75
C LYS A 75 -37.90 -9.34 -7.90
N GLY A 76 -37.81 -10.58 -7.44
CA GLY A 76 -38.86 -11.59 -7.53
C GLY A 76 -40.17 -11.18 -6.85
N VAL A 77 -40.13 -10.37 -5.78
CA VAL A 77 -41.33 -9.97 -5.02
C VAL A 77 -42.39 -9.24 -5.85
N ALA A 78 -42.02 -8.67 -7.00
CA ALA A 78 -42.93 -8.02 -7.93
C ALA A 78 -42.76 -8.51 -9.37
N ALA A 79 -42.34 -9.76 -9.56
CA ALA A 79 -42.28 -10.41 -10.87
C ALA A 79 -41.57 -9.57 -11.96
N GLY A 80 -40.50 -8.85 -11.59
CA GLY A 80 -39.73 -7.99 -12.50
C GLY A 80 -40.15 -6.53 -12.57
N TYR A 81 -41.29 -6.14 -11.97
CA TYR A 81 -41.67 -4.74 -11.84
C TYR A 81 -40.87 -4.03 -10.72
N PRO A 82 -40.64 -2.71 -10.82
CA PRO A 82 -39.98 -1.93 -9.77
C PRO A 82 -40.77 -1.97 -8.45
N LEU A 83 -40.32 -2.81 -7.52
CA LEU A 83 -40.76 -2.82 -6.13
C LEU A 83 -39.67 -3.44 -5.25
N SER A 84 -39.47 -2.86 -4.08
CA SER A 84 -38.68 -3.46 -3.01
C SER A 84 -39.40 -3.21 -1.69
N MET A 85 -39.24 -4.14 -0.76
CA MET A 85 -39.93 -4.14 0.52
C MET A 85 -38.92 -4.38 1.63
N VAL A 86 -39.09 -3.66 2.73
CA VAL A 86 -38.36 -3.93 3.97
C VAL A 86 -39.39 -4.36 5.01
N VAL A 87 -39.26 -5.58 5.50
CA VAL A 87 -40.14 -6.16 6.52
C VAL A 87 -39.31 -6.37 7.77
N ALA A 88 -39.81 -6.00 8.94
CA ALA A 88 -39.03 -6.16 10.16
C ALA A 88 -39.91 -6.46 11.37
N LYS A 89 -39.26 -6.94 12.45
CA LYS A 89 -39.88 -7.02 13.77
C LYS A 89 -40.26 -5.62 14.26
N ARG A 90 -41.29 -5.57 15.11
CA ARG A 90 -41.74 -4.31 15.74
C ARG A 90 -40.56 -3.62 16.44
N GLY A 91 -40.38 -2.33 16.15
CA GLY A 91 -39.31 -1.50 16.74
C GLY A 91 -38.11 -1.25 15.84
N TYR A 92 -37.92 -2.02 14.75
CA TYR A 92 -36.81 -1.84 13.81
C TYR A 92 -37.11 -0.87 12.66
N LEU A 93 -38.39 -0.60 12.37
CA LEU A 93 -38.84 0.32 11.30
C LEU A 93 -39.56 1.56 11.85
N ASN A 94 -39.19 1.99 13.07
CA ASN A 94 -39.74 3.22 13.61
C ASN A 94 -39.23 4.43 12.81
N THR A 95 -40.13 5.34 12.44
CA THR A 95 -39.79 6.58 11.74
C THR A 95 -39.14 7.62 12.65
N TYR A 96 -39.23 7.45 13.98
CA TYR A 96 -38.58 8.30 14.96
C TYR A 96 -38.29 7.52 16.25
N ASP A 97 -37.27 7.95 16.99
CA ASP A 97 -36.98 7.42 18.33
C ASP A 97 -37.88 8.10 19.38
N LYS A 98 -38.43 7.30 20.30
CA LYS A 98 -39.32 7.82 21.35
C LYS A 98 -38.59 8.58 22.46
N LYS A 99 -37.28 8.36 22.61
CA LYS A 99 -36.42 8.97 23.63
C LYS A 99 -35.61 10.14 23.08
N PHE A 100 -35.28 10.12 21.79
CA PHE A 100 -34.45 11.15 21.16
C PHE A 100 -35.21 11.88 20.04
N LEU A 101 -35.62 13.12 20.34
CA LEU A 101 -36.43 13.97 19.46
C LEU A 101 -35.85 14.16 18.05
N LEU A 102 -34.52 14.19 17.92
CA LEU A 102 -33.82 14.43 16.66
C LEU A 102 -33.46 13.15 15.88
N GLN A 103 -33.74 11.97 16.45
CA GLN A 103 -33.43 10.71 15.80
C GLN A 103 -34.61 10.26 14.94
N ILE A 104 -34.72 10.86 13.75
CA ILE A 104 -35.80 10.64 12.79
C ILE A 104 -35.24 9.86 11.58
N ASN A 105 -35.93 8.78 11.22
CA ASN A 105 -35.70 8.01 9.99
C ASN A 105 -36.82 8.33 8.99
N LYS A 106 -36.56 9.31 8.11
CA LYS A 106 -37.49 9.68 7.04
C LYS A 106 -36.98 9.14 5.71
N THR A 107 -37.76 8.25 5.10
CA THR A 107 -37.53 7.76 3.74
C THR A 107 -38.67 8.26 2.86
N VAL A 108 -38.36 8.82 1.70
CA VAL A 108 -39.35 9.30 0.72
C VAL A 108 -38.96 8.76 -0.65
N GLY A 109 -39.96 8.37 -1.44
CA GLY A 109 -39.76 8.04 -2.85
C GLY A 109 -41.06 8.33 -3.60
N THR A 110 -40.98 9.16 -4.65
CA THR A 110 -42.16 9.55 -5.45
C THR A 110 -42.90 8.35 -6.02
N LEU A 111 -42.15 7.30 -6.41
CA LEU A 111 -42.67 6.04 -6.94
C LEU A 111 -42.61 4.89 -5.91
N ALA A 112 -42.39 5.20 -4.63
CA ALA A 112 -42.53 4.18 -3.59
C ALA A 112 -43.98 3.70 -3.56
N ALA A 113 -44.17 2.37 -3.56
CA ALA A 113 -45.49 1.75 -3.69
C ALA A 113 -46.24 2.14 -4.98
N TRP A 114 -45.51 2.33 -6.10
CA TRP A 114 -46.12 2.51 -7.41
C TRP A 114 -47.07 1.35 -7.76
N HIS A 115 -48.26 1.69 -8.29
CA HIS A 115 -49.36 0.75 -8.49
C HIS A 115 -48.96 -0.49 -9.33
N GLY A 116 -48.11 -0.33 -10.35
CA GLY A 116 -47.70 -1.44 -11.21
C GLY A 116 -46.90 -2.50 -10.45
N GLY A 117 -45.97 -2.06 -9.59
CA GLY A 117 -45.22 -2.95 -8.72
C GLY A 117 -46.12 -3.67 -7.70
N LEU A 118 -47.07 -2.95 -7.09
CA LEU A 118 -48.00 -3.53 -6.12
C LEU A 118 -48.92 -4.58 -6.74
N VAL A 119 -49.50 -4.33 -7.91
CA VAL A 119 -50.38 -5.29 -8.60
C VAL A 119 -49.58 -6.53 -9.01
N ALA A 120 -48.40 -6.35 -9.61
CA ALA A 120 -47.54 -7.47 -9.98
C ALA A 120 -47.14 -8.32 -8.76
N SER A 121 -46.82 -7.67 -7.63
CA SER A 121 -46.53 -8.35 -6.37
C SER A 121 -47.74 -9.13 -5.85
N ASN A 122 -48.93 -8.54 -5.86
CA ASN A 122 -50.14 -9.22 -5.40
C ASN A 122 -50.45 -10.47 -6.22
N CYS A 123 -50.47 -10.36 -7.56
CA CYS A 123 -50.69 -11.51 -8.43
C CYS A 123 -49.64 -12.61 -8.23
N PHE A 124 -48.37 -12.23 -8.06
CA PHE A 124 -47.30 -13.18 -7.79
C PHE A 124 -47.49 -13.89 -6.44
N LEU A 125 -47.81 -13.16 -5.38
CA LEU A 125 -48.04 -13.74 -4.05
C LEU A 125 -49.31 -14.61 -3.99
N GLU A 126 -50.37 -14.26 -4.73
CA GLU A 126 -51.56 -15.08 -4.89
C GLU A 126 -51.24 -16.40 -5.61
N ALA A 127 -50.38 -16.36 -6.64
CA ALA A 127 -49.86 -17.57 -7.29
C ALA A 127 -49.13 -18.48 -6.29
N LEU A 128 -48.24 -17.90 -5.46
CA LEU A 128 -47.51 -18.65 -4.42
C LEU A 128 -48.44 -19.27 -3.36
N ARG A 129 -49.59 -18.67 -3.10
CA ARG A 129 -50.59 -19.17 -2.15
C ARG A 129 -51.53 -20.21 -2.75
N GLY A 130 -51.36 -20.55 -4.03
CA GLY A 130 -52.27 -21.46 -4.75
C GLY A 130 -53.66 -20.86 -4.99
N GLN A 131 -53.78 -19.52 -4.98
CA GLN A 131 -55.04 -18.81 -5.23
C GLN A 131 -55.30 -18.58 -6.72
N LEU A 132 -54.29 -18.83 -7.56
CA LEU A 132 -54.39 -18.80 -9.01
C LEU A 132 -54.32 -20.23 -9.59
N PRO A 133 -55.06 -20.51 -10.68
CA PRO A 133 -55.07 -21.83 -11.31
C PRO A 133 -53.77 -22.04 -12.11
N LEU A 134 -52.76 -22.60 -11.45
CA LEU A 134 -51.50 -23.01 -12.07
C LEU A 134 -51.56 -24.48 -12.49
N GLN A 135 -50.92 -24.82 -13.62
CA GLN A 135 -50.85 -26.22 -14.10
C GLN A 135 -50.02 -27.12 -13.18
N ILE A 136 -49.01 -26.55 -12.51
CA ILE A 136 -48.10 -27.23 -11.59
C ILE A 136 -48.04 -26.37 -10.33
N SER A 137 -47.98 -27.00 -9.15
CA SER A 137 -47.73 -26.28 -7.91
C SER A 137 -46.38 -25.56 -7.96
N VAL A 138 -46.29 -24.40 -7.31
CA VAL A 138 -45.04 -23.63 -7.27
C VAL A 138 -43.91 -24.41 -6.61
N GLN A 139 -44.24 -25.20 -5.58
CA GLN A 139 -43.28 -26.05 -4.88
C GLN A 139 -42.63 -27.07 -5.83
N ASP A 140 -43.47 -27.76 -6.61
CA ASP A 140 -43.01 -28.78 -7.55
C ASP A 140 -42.23 -28.14 -8.71
N GLN A 141 -42.67 -26.98 -9.19
CA GLN A 141 -41.95 -26.23 -10.22
C GLN A 141 -40.55 -25.82 -9.76
N LEU A 142 -40.42 -25.26 -8.55
CA LEU A 142 -39.11 -24.85 -8.00
C LEU A 142 -38.21 -26.05 -7.69
N THR A 143 -38.79 -27.17 -7.22
CA THR A 143 -38.05 -28.41 -6.96
C THR A 143 -37.53 -29.02 -8.25
N SER A 144 -38.40 -29.14 -9.27
CA SER A 144 -38.03 -29.62 -10.60
C SER A 144 -36.96 -28.73 -11.24
N MET A 145 -37.11 -27.41 -11.16
CA MET A 145 -36.11 -26.45 -11.64
C MET A 145 -34.76 -26.64 -10.94
N ALA A 146 -34.74 -26.75 -9.60
CA ALA A 146 -33.50 -26.93 -8.85
C ALA A 146 -32.75 -28.20 -9.26
N ASN A 147 -33.46 -29.32 -9.38
CA ASN A 147 -32.88 -30.61 -9.77
C ASN A 147 -32.28 -30.58 -11.20
N ARG A 148 -33.00 -29.97 -12.16
CA ARG A 148 -32.51 -29.82 -13.54
C ARG A 148 -31.24 -28.96 -13.60
N PHE A 149 -31.23 -27.85 -12.87
CA PHE A 149 -30.08 -26.93 -12.84
C PHE A 149 -28.88 -27.49 -12.08
N GLU A 150 -29.09 -28.32 -11.08
CA GLU A 150 -28.02 -29.11 -10.45
C GLU A 150 -27.44 -30.12 -11.43
N SER A 151 -28.28 -30.86 -12.15
CA SER A 151 -27.84 -31.84 -13.16
C SER A 151 -27.07 -31.17 -14.30
N PHE A 152 -27.55 -30.03 -14.80
CA PHE A 152 -26.83 -29.20 -15.77
C PHE A 152 -25.48 -28.73 -15.25
N ALA A 153 -25.42 -28.25 -14.00
CA ALA A 153 -24.15 -27.79 -13.41
C ALA A 153 -23.13 -28.92 -13.30
N THR A 154 -23.56 -30.10 -12.86
CA THR A 154 -22.72 -31.30 -12.79
C THR A 154 -22.21 -31.69 -14.18
N ASN A 155 -23.12 -31.83 -15.15
CA ASN A 155 -22.75 -32.23 -16.51
C ASN A 155 -21.80 -31.24 -17.19
N LEU A 156 -22.06 -29.92 -17.08
CA LEU A 156 -21.17 -28.92 -17.68
C LEU A 156 -19.78 -28.91 -17.02
N ASN A 157 -19.71 -29.13 -15.70
CA ASN A 157 -18.43 -29.26 -15.01
C ASN A 157 -17.65 -30.49 -15.47
N GLU A 158 -18.30 -31.64 -15.65
CA GLU A 158 -17.67 -32.84 -16.22
C GLU A 158 -17.09 -32.56 -17.61
N ARG A 159 -17.85 -31.89 -18.49
CA ARG A 159 -17.37 -31.49 -19.82
C ARG A 159 -16.19 -30.52 -19.76
N PHE A 160 -16.17 -29.57 -18.83
CA PHE A 160 -15.00 -28.71 -18.62
C PHE A 160 -13.78 -29.51 -18.21
N GLU A 161 -13.95 -30.50 -17.32
CA GLU A 161 -12.86 -31.37 -16.87
C GLU A 161 -12.34 -32.26 -18.01
N GLU A 162 -13.23 -32.86 -18.81
CA GLU A 162 -12.88 -33.64 -20.01
C GLU A 162 -12.12 -32.80 -21.05
N ALA A 163 -12.59 -31.58 -21.30
CA ALA A 163 -11.94 -30.62 -22.20
C ALA A 163 -10.70 -29.95 -21.59
N LYS A 164 -10.32 -30.29 -20.35
CA LYS A 164 -9.19 -29.73 -19.59
C LYS A 164 -9.26 -28.21 -19.43
N LEU A 165 -10.47 -27.65 -19.44
CA LEU A 165 -10.72 -26.23 -19.28
C LEU A 165 -10.59 -25.86 -17.79
N PRO A 166 -9.86 -24.77 -17.45
CA PRO A 166 -9.71 -24.33 -16.07
C PRO A 166 -10.92 -23.50 -15.61
N LEU A 167 -12.11 -24.07 -15.80
CA LEU A 167 -13.41 -23.47 -15.52
C LEU A 167 -14.23 -24.41 -14.64
N ARG A 168 -15.13 -23.83 -13.87
CA ARG A 168 -16.16 -24.53 -13.12
C ARG A 168 -17.36 -23.61 -13.02
N ILE A 169 -18.57 -24.15 -13.03
CA ILE A 169 -19.76 -23.42 -12.61
C ILE A 169 -20.25 -23.93 -11.26
N ARG A 170 -20.70 -22.99 -10.43
CA ARG A 170 -21.48 -23.23 -9.22
C ARG A 170 -22.85 -22.62 -9.38
N GLN A 171 -23.80 -23.18 -8.66
CA GLN A 171 -25.21 -22.87 -8.75
C GLN A 171 -25.84 -22.71 -7.37
N PHE A 172 -26.88 -21.91 -7.30
CA PHE A 172 -27.83 -21.85 -6.18
C PHE A 172 -29.21 -21.66 -6.79
N ALA A 173 -30.01 -22.73 -6.79
CA ALA A 173 -31.21 -22.83 -7.62
C ALA A 173 -30.91 -22.43 -9.08
N ASN A 174 -31.52 -21.36 -9.58
CA ASN A 174 -31.32 -20.85 -10.93
C ASN A 174 -30.30 -19.72 -11.06
N THR A 175 -29.50 -19.50 -10.02
CA THR A 175 -28.38 -18.55 -10.02
C THR A 175 -27.09 -19.30 -10.24
N PHE A 176 -26.27 -18.87 -11.18
CA PHE A 176 -25.01 -19.50 -11.51
C PHE A 176 -23.83 -18.53 -11.35
N SER A 177 -22.65 -19.09 -11.14
CA SER A 177 -21.38 -18.37 -11.07
C SER A 177 -20.28 -19.20 -11.73
N VAL A 178 -19.54 -18.60 -12.65
CA VAL A 178 -18.32 -19.16 -13.23
C VAL A 178 -17.15 -18.90 -12.28
N ASP A 179 -16.52 -19.97 -11.82
CA ASP A 179 -15.25 -19.96 -11.12
C ASP A 179 -14.11 -20.26 -12.12
N TYR A 180 -13.09 -19.41 -12.10
CA TYR A 180 -11.88 -19.62 -12.88
C TYR A 180 -10.83 -20.33 -12.03
N LEU A 181 -10.44 -21.52 -12.46
CA LEU A 181 -9.43 -22.36 -11.81
C LEU A 181 -8.00 -21.99 -12.24
N SER A 182 -7.86 -21.04 -13.17
CA SER A 182 -6.58 -20.48 -13.60
C SER A 182 -6.24 -19.20 -12.79
N SER A 183 -4.95 -18.88 -12.68
CA SER A 183 -4.48 -17.60 -12.15
C SER A 183 -4.24 -16.55 -13.24
N SER A 184 -4.88 -16.71 -14.40
CA SER A 184 -4.76 -15.75 -15.51
C SER A 184 -5.35 -14.39 -15.15
N LEU A 185 -4.67 -13.33 -15.61
CA LEU A 185 -5.22 -11.96 -15.57
C LEU A 185 -6.37 -11.77 -16.55
N TYR A 186 -6.51 -12.66 -17.53
CA TYR A 186 -7.47 -12.56 -18.62
C TYR A 186 -8.73 -13.41 -18.42
N ASN A 187 -8.93 -13.99 -17.23
CA ASN A 187 -10.16 -14.73 -16.90
C ASN A 187 -11.43 -13.92 -17.18
N SER A 188 -11.39 -12.60 -16.99
CA SER A 188 -12.49 -11.69 -17.31
C SER A 188 -12.84 -11.57 -18.80
N ARG A 189 -12.06 -12.19 -19.70
CA ARG A 189 -12.33 -12.24 -21.14
C ARG A 189 -13.32 -13.35 -21.54
N TYR A 190 -13.54 -14.33 -20.68
CA TYR A 190 -14.41 -15.46 -21.01
C TYR A 190 -15.85 -15.06 -21.38
N PRO A 191 -16.50 -14.07 -20.74
CA PRO A 191 -17.79 -13.58 -21.20
C PRO A 191 -17.80 -13.08 -22.65
N GLN A 192 -16.69 -12.54 -23.17
CA GLN A 192 -16.56 -12.12 -24.56
C GLN A 192 -16.51 -13.31 -25.52
N TYR A 193 -15.87 -14.42 -25.13
CA TYR A 193 -15.91 -15.67 -25.90
C TYR A 193 -17.32 -16.26 -25.89
N LEU A 194 -18.01 -16.21 -24.75
CA LEU A 194 -19.41 -16.64 -24.67
C LEU A 194 -20.31 -15.78 -25.57
N MET A 195 -20.12 -14.46 -25.61
CA MET A 195 -20.83 -13.58 -26.55
C MET A 195 -20.53 -13.92 -28.01
N ALA A 196 -19.30 -14.30 -28.35
CA ALA A 196 -18.94 -14.76 -29.71
C ALA A 196 -19.62 -16.09 -30.08
N GLU A 197 -19.94 -16.94 -29.12
CA GLU A 197 -20.78 -18.14 -29.29
C GLU A 197 -22.30 -17.85 -29.24
N GLY A 198 -22.68 -16.57 -29.19
CA GLY A 198 -24.09 -16.14 -29.15
C GLY A 198 -24.73 -16.19 -27.77
N ILE A 199 -23.95 -16.28 -26.68
CA ILE A 199 -24.44 -16.22 -25.31
C ILE A 199 -24.24 -14.82 -24.75
N TYR A 200 -25.33 -14.11 -24.48
CA TYR A 200 -25.26 -12.82 -23.82
C TYR A 200 -25.18 -12.97 -22.29
N LEU A 201 -24.00 -12.66 -21.74
CA LEU A 201 -23.80 -12.48 -20.30
C LEU A 201 -23.75 -11.00 -19.98
N GLY A 202 -24.58 -10.56 -19.03
CA GLY A 202 -24.56 -9.18 -18.57
C GLY A 202 -23.15 -8.77 -18.12
N ASN A 203 -22.73 -7.57 -18.51
CA ASN A 203 -21.40 -7.01 -18.25
C ASN A 203 -21.09 -6.73 -16.76
N TYR A 204 -22.04 -7.00 -15.86
CA TYR A 204 -21.97 -6.66 -14.43
C TYR A 204 -21.06 -7.59 -13.61
N SER A 205 -20.59 -8.71 -14.18
CA SER A 205 -19.71 -9.62 -13.45
C SER A 205 -18.87 -10.50 -14.38
N THR A 206 -17.78 -11.05 -13.87
CA THR A 206 -16.93 -12.00 -14.59
C THR A 206 -17.55 -13.41 -14.71
N GLY A 207 -18.89 -13.56 -14.64
CA GLY A 207 -19.53 -14.86 -14.84
C GLY A 207 -20.66 -15.23 -13.88
N LYS A 208 -21.34 -14.27 -13.23
CA LYS A 208 -22.62 -14.54 -12.57
C LYS A 208 -23.77 -14.39 -13.57
N PHE A 209 -24.69 -15.34 -13.58
CA PHE A 209 -25.86 -15.31 -14.44
C PHE A 209 -27.05 -16.02 -13.81
N ASN A 210 -28.23 -15.80 -14.37
CA ASN A 210 -29.43 -16.52 -13.98
C ASN A 210 -30.01 -17.21 -15.19
N LEU A 211 -30.59 -18.38 -14.98
CA LEU A 211 -31.46 -19.01 -15.96
C LEU A 211 -32.92 -18.83 -15.53
N THR A 212 -33.80 -18.69 -16.51
CA THR A 212 -35.24 -18.64 -16.29
C THR A 212 -35.76 -20.06 -16.03
N ALA A 213 -36.81 -20.20 -15.23
CA ALA A 213 -37.32 -21.51 -14.82
C ALA A 213 -37.86 -22.37 -15.98
N ASP A 214 -38.20 -21.72 -17.10
CA ASP A 214 -38.71 -22.30 -18.34
C ASP A 214 -37.61 -22.84 -19.28
N ALA A 215 -36.33 -22.62 -18.99
CA ALA A 215 -35.23 -23.19 -19.78
C ALA A 215 -35.38 -24.71 -19.88
N THR A 216 -35.43 -25.25 -21.10
CA THR A 216 -35.64 -26.67 -21.36
C THR A 216 -34.33 -27.46 -21.34
N GLU A 217 -34.39 -28.79 -21.27
CA GLU A 217 -33.18 -29.64 -21.38
C GLU A 217 -32.42 -29.39 -22.69
N LYS A 218 -33.14 -29.11 -23.79
CA LYS A 218 -32.53 -28.77 -25.07
C LYS A 218 -31.75 -27.46 -24.99
N ASP A 219 -32.32 -26.43 -24.35
CA ASP A 219 -31.65 -25.14 -24.16
C ASP A 219 -30.40 -25.30 -23.29
N LEU A 220 -30.48 -26.13 -22.24
CA LEU A 220 -29.36 -26.42 -21.35
C LEU A 220 -28.24 -27.18 -22.07
N GLU A 221 -28.58 -28.16 -22.90
CA GLU A 221 -27.60 -28.90 -23.72
C GLU A 221 -26.88 -27.99 -24.73
N GLU A 222 -27.63 -27.14 -25.43
CA GLU A 222 -27.06 -26.15 -26.35
C GLU A 222 -26.15 -25.16 -25.59
N LEU A 223 -26.58 -24.71 -24.42
CA LEU A 223 -25.80 -23.83 -23.55
C LEU A 223 -24.49 -24.49 -23.11
N ALA A 224 -24.55 -25.75 -22.65
CA ALA A 224 -23.36 -26.50 -22.24
C ALA A 224 -22.34 -26.60 -23.38
N THR A 225 -22.81 -26.94 -24.58
CA THR A 225 -21.98 -27.06 -25.78
C THR A 225 -21.26 -25.75 -26.10
N LYS A 226 -21.99 -24.63 -26.10
CA LYS A 226 -21.43 -23.30 -26.37
C LYS A 226 -20.48 -22.82 -25.28
N PHE A 227 -20.74 -23.14 -24.01
CA PHE A 227 -19.81 -22.83 -22.92
C PHE A 227 -18.47 -23.54 -23.12
N VAL A 228 -18.48 -24.84 -23.44
CA VAL A 228 -17.25 -25.61 -23.70
C VAL A 228 -16.51 -25.05 -24.92
N ALA A 229 -17.21 -24.76 -26.02
CA ALA A 229 -16.61 -24.20 -27.24
C ALA A 229 -15.93 -22.84 -26.98
N ALA A 230 -16.60 -21.94 -26.26
CA ALA A 230 -16.03 -20.66 -25.84
C ALA A 230 -14.75 -20.85 -25.00
N GLY A 231 -14.77 -21.83 -24.09
CA GLY A 231 -13.63 -22.17 -23.25
C GLY A 231 -12.46 -22.70 -24.06
N GLN A 232 -12.72 -23.60 -25.00
CA GLN A 232 -11.69 -24.16 -25.89
C GLN A 232 -11.04 -23.07 -26.73
N ARG A 233 -11.81 -22.19 -27.37
CA ARG A 233 -11.26 -21.04 -28.12
C ARG A 233 -10.39 -20.14 -27.25
N MET A 234 -10.85 -19.80 -26.04
CA MET A 234 -10.06 -18.98 -25.11
C MET A 234 -8.78 -19.68 -24.64
N MET A 235 -8.81 -21.01 -24.52
CA MET A 235 -7.64 -21.82 -24.20
C MET A 235 -6.64 -21.86 -25.34
N GLU A 236 -7.10 -22.04 -26.58
CA GLU A 236 -6.29 -22.00 -27.81
C GLU A 236 -5.60 -20.66 -27.99
N ASP A 237 -6.30 -19.57 -27.69
CA ASP A 237 -5.75 -18.20 -27.71
C ASP A 237 -4.78 -17.90 -26.53
N GLY A 238 -4.57 -18.86 -25.62
CA GLY A 238 -3.61 -18.76 -24.52
C GLY A 238 -4.05 -17.87 -23.36
N TYR A 239 -5.32 -17.44 -23.31
CA TYR A 239 -5.79 -16.51 -22.29
C TYR A 239 -6.04 -17.16 -20.92
N PHE A 240 -6.05 -18.48 -20.82
CA PHE A 240 -6.07 -19.16 -19.52
C PHE A 240 -4.68 -19.34 -18.87
N GLU A 241 -3.61 -18.92 -19.54
CA GLU A 241 -2.27 -19.08 -18.99
C GLU A 241 -2.04 -18.27 -17.72
N ALA A 242 -1.40 -18.90 -16.74
CA ALA A 242 -0.99 -18.23 -15.51
C ALA A 242 -0.01 -17.08 -15.82
N ASN A 243 -0.05 -16.02 -15.02
CA ASN A 243 0.88 -14.91 -15.17
C ASN A 243 2.34 -15.36 -14.89
N ARG A 244 3.05 -15.79 -15.93
CA ARG A 244 4.47 -16.19 -15.86
C ARG A 244 5.42 -15.00 -15.60
N ARG A 245 4.95 -13.76 -15.80
CA ARG A 245 5.76 -12.53 -15.66
C ARG A 245 5.64 -11.87 -14.28
N ARG A 246 5.14 -12.57 -13.27
CA ARG A 246 5.05 -12.02 -11.90
C ARG A 246 6.42 -11.59 -11.37
N MET A 247 7.47 -12.39 -11.62
CA MET A 247 8.82 -12.08 -11.13
C MET A 247 9.44 -10.87 -11.84
N SER A 248 9.31 -10.76 -13.16
CA SER A 248 9.84 -9.60 -13.90
C SER A 248 9.09 -8.31 -13.56
N LEU A 249 7.78 -8.39 -13.34
CA LEU A 249 6.98 -7.26 -12.87
C LEU A 249 7.36 -6.84 -11.44
N LEU A 250 7.56 -7.80 -10.54
CA LEU A 250 8.02 -7.53 -9.17
C LEU A 250 9.43 -6.94 -9.15
N LEU A 251 10.36 -7.47 -9.93
CA LEU A 251 11.72 -6.92 -10.07
C LEU A 251 11.68 -5.52 -10.68
N GLY A 252 10.83 -5.28 -11.68
CA GLY A 252 10.64 -3.96 -12.28
C GLY A 252 10.06 -2.96 -11.28
N LEU A 253 9.07 -3.37 -10.47
CA LEU A 253 8.49 -2.54 -9.41
C LEU A 253 9.51 -2.25 -8.31
N ALA A 254 10.24 -3.26 -7.85
CA ALA A 254 11.29 -3.10 -6.85
C ALA A 254 12.38 -2.15 -7.35
N GLY A 255 12.86 -2.32 -8.58
CA GLY A 255 13.84 -1.43 -9.20
C GLY A 255 13.37 0.02 -9.29
N ARG A 256 12.12 0.24 -9.72
CA ARG A 256 11.52 1.60 -9.76
C ARG A 256 11.34 2.19 -8.37
N PHE A 257 10.91 1.39 -7.39
CA PHE A 257 10.77 1.81 -6.01
C PHE A 257 12.13 2.24 -5.44
N THR A 258 13.15 1.39 -5.54
CA THR A 258 14.51 1.69 -5.08
C THR A 258 15.08 2.92 -5.77
N TYR A 259 14.96 3.04 -7.10
CA TYR A 259 15.41 4.22 -7.84
C TYR A 259 14.73 5.50 -7.34
N ASN A 260 13.41 5.48 -7.15
CA ASN A 260 12.66 6.65 -6.67
C ASN A 260 13.07 7.03 -5.25
N VAL A 261 13.27 6.05 -4.36
CA VAL A 261 13.75 6.28 -2.99
C VAL A 261 15.14 6.90 -3.01
N LEU A 262 16.09 6.31 -3.75
CA LEU A 262 17.45 6.85 -3.90
C LEU A 262 17.46 8.26 -4.50
N ARG A 263 16.61 8.51 -5.50
CA ARG A 263 16.46 9.84 -6.12
C ARG A 263 15.93 10.88 -5.14
N LEU A 264 14.95 10.53 -4.31
CA LEU A 264 14.43 11.44 -3.28
C LEU A 264 15.51 11.80 -2.26
N TYR A 265 16.27 10.81 -1.78
CA TYR A 265 17.38 11.05 -0.87
C TYR A 265 18.49 11.89 -1.51
N TYR A 266 18.89 11.57 -2.74
CA TYR A 266 19.88 12.37 -3.47
C TYR A 266 19.43 13.82 -3.64
N ASN A 267 18.19 14.05 -4.09
CA ASN A 267 17.64 15.40 -4.24
C ASN A 267 17.63 16.15 -2.90
N GLN A 268 17.25 15.47 -1.82
CA GLN A 268 17.25 16.06 -0.48
C GLN A 268 18.67 16.44 -0.03
N MET A 269 19.66 15.57 -0.27
CA MET A 269 21.06 15.86 0.03
C MET A 269 21.59 17.05 -0.77
N MET A 270 21.26 17.14 -2.06
CA MET A 270 21.68 18.27 -2.90
C MET A 270 21.04 19.58 -2.45
N GLU A 271 19.77 19.57 -2.03
CA GLU A 271 19.12 20.76 -1.47
C GLU A 271 19.76 21.15 -0.13
N ASP A 272 20.03 20.19 0.76
CA ASP A 272 20.72 20.46 2.03
C ASP A 272 22.14 21.03 1.82
N LYS A 273 22.84 20.61 0.76
CA LYS A 273 24.13 21.21 0.33
C LYS A 273 23.97 22.63 -0.18
N ARG A 274 22.99 22.89 -1.05
CA ARG A 274 22.72 24.24 -1.58
C ARG A 274 22.42 25.23 -0.46
N VAL A 275 21.60 24.82 0.50
CA VAL A 275 21.31 25.57 1.72
C VAL A 275 22.60 25.88 2.50
N ASP A 276 23.49 24.90 2.67
CA ASP A 276 24.75 25.08 3.39
C ASP A 276 25.67 26.10 2.70
N ILE A 277 25.68 26.13 1.37
CA ILE A 277 26.42 27.12 0.57
C ILE A 277 25.82 28.53 0.74
N GLU A 278 24.50 28.67 0.59
CA GLU A 278 23.79 29.96 0.70
C GLU A 278 23.87 30.58 2.10
N VAL A 279 23.89 29.75 3.14
CA VAL A 279 23.90 30.23 4.53
C VAL A 279 25.32 30.46 5.04
N SER A 280 26.29 29.62 4.64
CA SER A 280 27.60 29.57 5.30
C SER A 280 28.82 29.54 4.38
N HIS A 281 28.64 29.90 3.11
CA HIS A 281 29.72 30.13 2.17
C HIS A 281 29.38 31.38 1.35
N ASN A 282 29.24 32.52 2.02
CA ASN A 282 28.84 33.78 1.42
C ASN A 282 30.05 34.63 0.95
N HIS A 283 31.21 34.46 1.58
CA HIS A 283 32.39 35.25 1.28
C HIS A 283 33.28 34.60 0.20
N PRO A 284 33.75 35.35 -0.82
CA PRO A 284 34.62 34.80 -1.87
C PRO A 284 35.89 34.14 -1.37
N VAL A 285 36.46 34.60 -0.24
CA VAL A 285 37.66 33.99 0.36
C VAL A 285 37.35 32.65 1.00
N ASN A 286 36.15 32.47 1.60
CA ASN A 286 35.77 31.18 2.16
C ASN A 286 35.54 30.15 1.03
N LYS A 287 34.86 30.54 -0.04
CA LYS A 287 34.70 29.70 -1.24
C LYS A 287 36.04 29.31 -1.86
N TRP A 288 36.99 30.26 -1.94
CA TRP A 288 38.36 30.01 -2.41
C TRP A 288 39.11 29.02 -1.51
N ALA A 289 38.99 29.16 -0.18
CA ALA A 289 39.63 28.26 0.78
C ALA A 289 39.06 26.83 0.70
N HIS A 290 37.73 26.70 0.56
CA HIS A 290 37.08 25.41 0.32
C HIS A 290 37.56 24.79 -0.99
N PHE A 291 37.57 25.53 -2.09
CA PHE A 291 38.07 25.05 -3.39
C PHE A 291 39.49 24.48 -3.30
N TRP A 292 40.45 25.27 -2.82
CA TRP A 292 41.85 24.82 -2.75
C TRP A 292 42.06 23.71 -1.72
N SER A 293 41.36 23.76 -0.58
CA SER A 293 41.40 22.64 0.38
C SER A 293 40.96 21.33 -0.26
N SER A 294 39.93 21.35 -1.11
CA SER A 294 39.40 20.18 -1.81
C SER A 294 40.34 19.65 -2.87
N VAL A 295 40.99 20.55 -3.64
CA VAL A 295 42.06 20.17 -4.59
C VAL A 295 43.15 19.39 -3.86
N PHE A 296 43.64 19.92 -2.74
CA PHE A 296 44.70 19.28 -1.97
C PHE A 296 44.24 17.97 -1.30
N MET A 297 42.98 17.88 -0.86
CA MET A 297 42.43 16.63 -0.31
C MET A 297 42.42 15.52 -1.35
N LEU A 298 41.95 15.81 -2.57
CA LEU A 298 41.81 14.83 -3.64
C LEU A 298 43.16 14.42 -4.25
N LEU A 299 44.11 15.35 -4.38
CA LEU A 299 45.41 15.07 -5.01
C LEU A 299 46.44 14.49 -4.05
N TYR A 300 46.37 14.80 -2.76
CA TYR A 300 47.41 14.43 -1.80
C TYR A 300 46.88 13.66 -0.60
N ALA A 301 45.90 14.22 0.14
CA ALA A 301 45.45 13.62 1.40
C ALA A 301 44.84 12.23 1.19
N TYR A 302 43.87 12.08 0.28
CA TYR A 302 43.23 10.79 0.02
C TYR A 302 44.18 9.77 -0.60
N PRO A 303 44.91 10.09 -1.68
CA PRO A 303 45.86 9.14 -2.26
C PRO A 303 46.89 8.64 -1.24
N TRP A 304 47.51 9.51 -0.44
CA TRP A 304 48.51 9.07 0.56
C TRP A 304 47.94 8.21 1.67
N CYS A 305 46.70 8.46 2.11
CA CYS A 305 45.99 7.56 3.03
C CYS A 305 45.80 6.14 2.45
N PHE A 306 45.60 6.00 1.13
CA PHE A 306 45.33 4.70 0.49
C PHE A 306 46.57 4.04 -0.14
N THR A 307 47.66 4.77 -0.40
CA THR A 307 48.88 4.24 -1.05
C THR A 307 50.00 3.87 -0.06
N GLY A 308 49.66 3.64 1.22
CA GLY A 308 50.62 3.15 2.22
C GLY A 308 51.45 4.23 2.93
N LYS A 309 51.04 5.51 2.88
CA LYS A 309 51.65 6.64 3.62
C LYS A 309 50.61 7.34 4.52
N PRO A 310 50.04 6.62 5.50
CA PRO A 310 48.90 7.11 6.27
C PRO A 310 49.25 8.34 7.13
N VAL A 311 50.50 8.46 7.59
CA VAL A 311 50.93 9.60 8.42
C VAL A 311 50.97 10.88 7.58
N GLU A 312 51.59 10.82 6.40
CA GLU A 312 51.65 11.92 5.45
C GLU A 312 50.26 12.28 4.93
N GLY A 313 49.40 11.28 4.70
CA GLY A 313 47.99 11.46 4.37
C GLY A 313 47.22 12.20 5.46
N CYS A 314 47.38 11.81 6.74
CA CYS A 314 46.76 12.48 7.88
C CYS A 314 47.26 13.92 8.06
N ILE A 315 48.56 14.17 7.88
CA ILE A 315 49.15 15.52 7.95
C ILE A 315 48.61 16.39 6.82
N ALA A 316 48.58 15.88 5.58
CA ALA A 316 47.98 16.59 4.46
C ALA A 316 46.49 16.88 4.71
N PHE A 317 45.75 15.90 5.22
CA PHE A 317 44.34 16.07 5.59
C PHE A 317 44.14 17.15 6.65
N LEU A 318 45.01 17.22 7.67
CA LEU A 318 44.98 18.27 8.68
C LEU A 318 45.28 19.65 8.08
N LEU A 319 46.31 19.78 7.25
CA LEU A 319 46.67 21.05 6.59
C LEU A 319 45.54 21.56 5.70
N THR A 320 44.91 20.69 4.92
CA THR A 320 43.74 21.07 4.11
C THR A 320 42.55 21.51 4.97
N HIS A 321 42.31 20.87 6.11
CA HIS A 321 41.30 21.32 7.07
C HIS A 321 41.64 22.67 7.69
N ILE A 322 42.91 22.97 7.99
CA ILE A 322 43.32 24.29 8.49
C ILE A 322 42.99 25.38 7.47
N VAL A 323 43.32 25.17 6.19
CA VAL A 323 42.96 26.09 5.10
C VAL A 323 41.45 26.27 5.04
N ARG A 324 40.68 25.18 5.04
CA ARG A 324 39.21 25.20 5.02
C ARG A 324 38.61 25.96 6.22
N GLN A 325 39.09 25.70 7.43
CA GLN A 325 38.60 26.36 8.65
C GLN A 325 39.02 27.82 8.74
N SER A 326 40.15 28.22 8.14
CA SER A 326 40.59 29.62 8.13
C SER A 326 39.61 30.53 7.38
N GLY A 327 39.01 30.04 6.29
CA GLY A 327 37.97 30.75 5.55
C GLY A 327 36.75 31.07 6.43
N HIS A 328 36.27 30.07 7.17
CA HIS A 328 35.21 30.27 8.15
C HIS A 328 35.64 31.22 9.28
N PHE A 329 36.76 30.94 9.96
CA PHE A 329 37.17 31.71 11.15
C PHE A 329 37.39 33.20 10.87
N PHE A 330 38.07 33.56 9.77
CA PHE A 330 38.44 34.94 9.49
C PHE A 330 37.36 35.74 8.73
N TYR A 331 36.57 35.08 7.88
CA TYR A 331 35.66 35.78 6.95
C TYR A 331 34.18 35.51 7.20
N GLU A 332 33.84 34.44 7.92
CA GLU A 332 32.47 34.03 8.17
C GLU A 332 32.33 33.53 9.61
N ARG A 333 32.28 34.47 10.56
CA ARG A 333 32.10 34.14 11.99
C ARG A 333 30.90 33.22 12.17
N GLN A 334 31.15 31.96 12.55
CA GLN A 334 30.15 30.88 12.61
C GLN A 334 29.15 30.99 13.80
N ASP A 335 29.16 32.11 14.53
CA ASP A 335 28.48 32.24 15.82
C ASP A 335 27.04 32.81 15.72
N ARG A 336 26.32 32.63 14.60
CA ARG A 336 24.96 33.17 14.42
C ARG A 336 23.87 32.11 14.59
N ASP A 337 22.72 32.49 15.17
CA ASP A 337 21.59 31.60 15.53
C ASP A 337 21.01 30.75 14.38
N ILE A 338 21.24 31.14 13.12
CA ILE A 338 20.76 30.43 11.93
C ILE A 338 21.63 29.21 11.62
N GLU A 339 22.89 29.20 12.05
CA GLU A 339 23.83 28.11 11.82
C GLU A 339 23.54 26.88 12.68
N LYS A 340 22.91 27.09 13.85
CA LYS A 340 22.29 26.04 14.68
C LYS A 340 21.22 25.23 13.94
N LEU A 341 20.72 25.72 12.80
CA LEU A 341 19.73 25.04 11.96
C LEU A 341 20.35 24.13 10.90
N LYS A 342 21.70 24.08 10.75
CA LYS A 342 22.34 23.12 9.84
C LYS A 342 22.17 21.71 10.37
N PHE A 343 22.00 20.77 9.44
CA PHE A 343 21.98 19.35 9.75
C PHE A 343 23.34 18.91 10.35
N GLY A 344 23.37 18.53 11.63
CA GLY A 344 24.59 18.14 12.36
C GLY A 344 25.43 19.28 12.95
N HIS A 345 24.89 20.50 13.11
CA HIS A 345 25.65 21.61 13.70
C HIS A 345 25.93 21.42 15.20
N LYS A 346 27.21 21.37 15.57
CA LYS A 346 27.65 21.50 16.98
C LYS A 346 29.09 22.03 17.04
N ASP A 347 29.26 23.30 17.38
CA ASP A 347 30.60 23.91 17.51
C ASP A 347 31.43 23.33 18.65
N SER A 348 30.77 22.85 19.71
CA SER A 348 31.42 22.25 20.88
C SER A 348 32.11 20.91 20.54
N SER A 349 31.52 20.10 19.65
CA SER A 349 32.11 18.82 19.26
C SER A 349 33.30 18.99 18.31
N LYS A 350 33.22 19.94 17.37
CA LYS A 350 34.32 20.25 16.43
C LYS A 350 35.57 20.76 17.16
N LYS A 351 35.39 21.68 18.12
CA LYS A 351 36.50 22.19 18.96
C LYS A 351 37.08 21.07 19.83
N GLY A 352 36.23 20.22 20.41
CA GLY A 352 36.65 19.04 21.16
C GLY A 352 37.44 18.02 20.33
N ALA A 353 37.03 17.76 19.08
CA ALA A 353 37.72 16.85 18.17
C ALA A 353 39.12 17.36 17.78
N VAL A 354 39.28 18.67 17.54
CA VAL A 354 40.59 19.28 17.23
C VAL A 354 41.52 19.23 18.43
N VAL A 355 41.03 19.55 19.63
CA VAL A 355 41.81 19.44 20.88
C VAL A 355 42.20 17.98 21.14
N PHE A 356 41.28 17.04 20.93
CA PHE A 356 41.55 15.61 21.04
C PHE A 356 42.64 15.15 20.08
N LEU A 357 42.58 15.55 18.80
CA LEU A 357 43.63 15.21 17.82
C LEU A 357 44.99 15.82 18.19
N ALA A 358 45.03 17.07 18.66
CA ALA A 358 46.26 17.72 19.08
C ALA A 358 46.87 17.01 20.31
N LEU A 359 46.06 16.62 21.28
CA LEU A 359 46.48 15.84 22.44
C LEU A 359 46.91 14.41 22.06
N ALA A 360 46.23 13.77 21.11
CA ALA A 360 46.60 12.45 20.60
C ALA A 360 47.95 12.50 19.85
N PHE A 361 48.17 13.54 19.05
CA PHE A 361 49.43 13.75 18.33
C PHE A 361 50.61 14.03 19.28
N CYS A 362 50.44 14.95 20.24
CA CYS A 362 51.47 15.26 21.23
C CYS A 362 51.67 14.11 22.23
N GLY A 363 50.59 13.42 22.60
CA GLY A 363 50.57 12.31 23.55
C GLY A 363 51.21 11.04 23.01
N TYR A 364 51.16 10.79 21.70
CA TYR A 364 51.82 9.63 21.08
C TYR A 364 53.33 9.61 21.35
N GLY A 365 54.01 10.76 21.35
CA GLY A 365 55.45 10.83 21.63
C GLY A 365 55.83 10.53 23.08
N ILE A 366 54.89 10.72 24.03
CA ILE A 366 55.17 10.72 25.48
C ILE A 366 54.55 9.50 26.18
N PHE A 367 53.36 9.08 25.78
CA PHE A 367 52.53 8.07 26.46
C PHE A 367 52.27 6.81 25.63
N ARG A 368 53.02 6.59 24.53
CA ARG A 368 52.84 5.47 23.58
C ARG A 368 52.59 4.12 24.27
N LYS A 369 53.48 3.76 25.19
CA LYS A 369 53.48 2.45 25.86
C LYS A 369 52.25 2.27 26.76
N GLN A 370 51.83 3.33 27.46
CA GLN A 370 50.64 3.30 28.31
C GLN A 370 49.34 3.25 27.50
N ILE A 371 49.32 3.84 26.30
CA ILE A 371 48.16 3.77 25.40
C ILE A 371 48.06 2.37 24.76
N GLU A 372 49.18 1.79 24.34
CA GLU A 372 49.25 0.41 23.82
C GLU A 372 48.79 -0.60 24.89
N ASP A 373 49.25 -0.45 26.14
CA ASP A 373 48.85 -1.28 27.28
C ASP A 373 47.36 -1.13 27.65
N ALA A 374 46.82 0.10 27.60
CA ALA A 374 45.42 0.38 27.94
C ALA A 374 44.41 -0.11 26.87
N LEU A 375 44.79 -0.05 25.59
CA LEU A 375 43.94 -0.50 24.49
C LEU A 375 44.13 -1.99 24.15
N GLY A 376 45.18 -2.64 24.68
CA GLY A 376 45.51 -4.04 24.40
C GLY A 376 45.86 -4.30 22.93
N LEU A 377 46.28 -3.26 22.19
CA LEU A 377 46.57 -3.30 20.76
C LEU A 377 47.98 -2.78 20.51
N ASN A 378 48.82 -3.58 19.83
CA ASN A 378 50.14 -3.16 19.38
C ASN A 378 50.01 -2.45 18.02
N LEU A 379 49.66 -1.17 18.04
CA LEU A 379 49.41 -0.38 16.85
C LEU A 379 50.71 0.20 16.27
N GLY A 380 50.98 -0.04 14.99
CA GLY A 380 51.99 0.68 14.25
C GLY A 380 51.70 2.18 14.21
N THR A 381 52.73 3.01 14.01
CA THR A 381 52.58 4.49 13.97
C THR A 381 51.50 4.94 12.97
N GLY A 382 51.44 4.33 11.78
CA GLY A 382 50.41 4.63 10.80
C GLY A 382 48.99 4.22 11.21
N GLU A 383 48.86 3.09 11.90
CA GLU A 383 47.57 2.57 12.38
C GLU A 383 47.02 3.43 13.52
N TYR A 384 47.89 3.87 14.43
CA TYR A 384 47.54 4.80 15.50
C TYR A 384 46.96 6.10 14.95
N PHE A 385 47.65 6.75 14.00
CA PHE A 385 47.18 8.02 13.43
C PHE A 385 45.90 7.85 12.61
N SER A 386 45.76 6.74 11.89
CA SER A 386 44.52 6.43 11.15
C SER A 386 43.34 6.22 12.11
N LEU A 387 43.55 5.51 13.22
CA LEU A 387 42.54 5.29 14.25
C LEU A 387 42.12 6.62 14.90
N MET A 388 43.08 7.47 15.26
CA MET A 388 42.80 8.80 15.85
C MET A 388 42.05 9.71 14.87
N ALA A 389 42.36 9.66 13.58
CA ALA A 389 41.61 10.38 12.55
C ALA A 389 40.15 9.90 12.48
N LEU A 390 39.91 8.59 12.53
CA LEU A 390 38.55 8.03 12.54
C LEU A 390 37.73 8.47 13.77
N PHE A 391 38.38 8.66 14.93
CA PHE A 391 37.73 9.18 16.14
C PHE A 391 37.20 10.61 16.01
N THR A 392 37.54 11.35 14.95
CA THR A 392 36.93 12.67 14.69
C THR A 392 35.64 12.61 13.88
N ILE A 393 35.41 11.51 13.15
CA ILE A 393 34.26 11.36 12.25
C ILE A 393 33.24 10.39 12.85
N ILE A 394 33.69 9.24 13.37
CA ILE A 394 32.82 8.15 13.85
C ILE A 394 31.92 8.59 15.01
N PRO A 395 32.39 9.26 16.07
CA PRO A 395 31.52 9.64 17.18
C PRO A 395 30.38 10.58 16.76
N HIS A 396 30.65 11.48 15.82
CA HIS A 396 29.63 12.39 15.31
C HIS A 396 28.64 11.69 14.38
N TYR A 397 29.10 10.75 13.54
CA TYR A 397 28.21 9.87 12.77
C TYR A 397 27.27 9.06 13.68
N VAL A 398 27.80 8.49 14.77
CA VAL A 398 27.02 7.73 15.75
C VAL A 398 26.01 8.63 16.46
N GLU A 399 26.41 9.85 16.86
CA GLU A 399 25.51 10.83 17.47
C GLU A 399 24.35 11.19 16.54
N ILE A 400 24.61 11.52 15.27
CA ILE A 400 23.58 11.82 14.27
C ILE A 400 22.67 10.62 14.05
N THR A 401 23.25 9.42 13.93
CA THR A 401 22.50 8.18 13.74
C THR A 401 21.56 7.90 14.91
N HIS A 402 22.02 8.14 16.15
CA HIS A 402 21.22 7.94 17.35
C HIS A 402 20.11 8.99 17.49
N GLN A 403 20.40 10.26 17.19
CA GLN A 403 19.43 11.35 17.35
C GLN A 403 18.40 11.42 16.21
N TYR A 404 18.82 11.16 14.98
CA TYR A 404 18.02 11.41 13.76
C TYR A 404 17.77 10.15 12.92
N GLY A 405 18.25 8.99 13.35
CA GLY A 405 18.09 7.71 12.67
C GLY A 405 19.22 7.39 11.67
N TRP A 406 19.33 6.11 11.31
CA TRP A 406 20.42 5.59 10.48
C TRP A 406 20.48 6.19 9.08
N LEU A 407 19.33 6.47 8.45
CA LEU A 407 19.27 7.09 7.11
C LEU A 407 19.94 8.46 7.11
N ARG A 408 19.69 9.24 8.16
CA ARG A 408 20.26 10.57 8.34
C ARG A 408 21.75 10.54 8.65
N GLY A 409 22.20 9.55 9.41
CA GLY A 409 23.63 9.28 9.59
C GLY A 409 24.31 8.98 8.25
N ALA A 410 23.70 8.14 7.42
CA ALA A 410 24.21 7.80 6.10
C ALA A 410 24.28 9.01 5.16
N GLU A 411 23.26 9.87 5.14
CA GLU A 411 23.26 11.13 4.39
C GLU A 411 24.45 12.03 4.79
N TRP A 412 24.71 12.18 6.09
CA TRP A 412 25.83 12.98 6.58
C TRP A 412 27.19 12.38 6.20
N MET A 413 27.33 11.06 6.29
CA MET A 413 28.56 10.37 5.89
C MET A 413 28.83 10.54 4.39
N ILE A 414 27.81 10.33 3.55
CA ILE A 414 27.91 10.53 2.10
C ILE A 414 28.20 11.99 1.80
N LYS A 415 27.60 12.94 2.53
CA LYS A 415 27.91 14.37 2.41
C LYS A 415 29.42 14.60 2.60
N ILE A 416 29.98 14.22 3.75
CA ILE A 416 31.42 14.44 4.03
C ILE A 416 32.36 13.81 3.00
N LEU A 417 32.04 12.60 2.55
CA LEU A 417 32.87 11.91 1.55
C LEU A 417 32.80 12.58 0.17
N THR A 418 31.67 13.21 -0.16
CA THR A 418 31.46 13.85 -1.46
C THR A 418 31.75 15.34 -1.46
N ASP A 419 31.87 15.98 -0.29
CA ASP A 419 32.08 17.41 -0.15
C ASP A 419 33.29 17.92 -0.95
N PRO A 420 34.48 17.31 -0.89
CA PRO A 420 35.62 17.79 -1.70
C PRO A 420 35.34 17.77 -3.21
N ILE A 421 34.58 16.80 -3.71
CA ILE A 421 34.22 16.73 -5.13
C ILE A 421 33.18 17.80 -5.48
N THR A 422 32.15 17.97 -4.63
CA THR A 422 31.13 19.00 -4.87
C THR A 422 31.70 20.40 -4.73
N ASP A 423 32.62 20.64 -3.80
CA ASP A 423 33.30 21.92 -3.61
C ASP A 423 34.08 22.32 -4.87
N LEU A 424 34.71 21.37 -5.57
CA LEU A 424 35.36 21.67 -6.85
C LEU A 424 34.34 22.15 -7.88
N ILE A 425 33.16 21.54 -7.95
CA ILE A 425 32.11 21.90 -8.91
C ILE A 425 31.50 23.26 -8.55
N ASP A 426 31.12 23.44 -7.28
CA ASP A 426 30.38 24.61 -6.80
C ASP A 426 31.26 25.85 -6.65
N PHE A 427 32.55 25.66 -6.32
CA PHE A 427 33.49 26.75 -6.09
C PHE A 427 34.55 26.93 -7.17
N HIS A 428 34.52 26.17 -8.28
CA HIS A 428 35.42 26.41 -9.42
C HIS A 428 35.48 27.86 -9.90
N PRO A 429 34.40 28.69 -9.89
CA PRO A 429 34.51 30.07 -10.35
C PRO A 429 35.39 30.94 -9.43
N TYR A 430 35.63 30.50 -8.20
CA TYR A 430 36.40 31.20 -7.18
C TYR A 430 37.82 30.64 -7.03
N TRP A 431 38.31 29.82 -7.96
CA TRP A 431 39.69 29.31 -7.93
C TRP A 431 40.74 30.43 -7.94
N VAL A 432 40.43 31.56 -8.61
CA VAL A 432 41.17 32.81 -8.59
C VAL A 432 40.24 33.93 -8.16
N ILE A 433 40.58 34.62 -7.07
CA ILE A 433 39.85 35.80 -6.57
C ILE A 433 40.77 37.01 -6.51
N HIS A 434 40.19 38.20 -6.71
CA HIS A 434 40.95 39.45 -6.67
C HIS A 434 41.50 39.71 -5.24
N PRO A 435 42.77 40.12 -5.07
CA PRO A 435 43.42 40.30 -3.76
C PRO A 435 42.64 41.20 -2.77
N ARG A 436 41.89 42.18 -3.28
CA ARG A 436 40.98 43.04 -2.50
C ARG A 436 40.02 42.27 -1.57
N TRP A 437 39.62 41.05 -1.93
CA TRP A 437 38.70 40.25 -1.12
C TRP A 437 39.33 39.74 0.17
N PHE A 438 40.65 39.50 0.21
CA PHE A 438 41.37 39.15 1.43
C PHE A 438 41.50 40.32 2.42
N LEU A 439 41.26 41.55 1.95
CA LEU A 439 41.26 42.76 2.77
C LEU A 439 39.84 43.21 3.16
N ASN A 440 38.81 42.52 2.65
CA ASN A 440 37.42 42.89 2.90
C ASN A 440 36.86 42.08 4.08
N PHE A 441 36.97 42.65 5.27
CA PHE A 441 36.38 42.09 6.49
C PHE A 441 34.96 42.61 6.78
N LYS A 442 34.30 43.30 5.84
CA LYS A 442 32.93 43.82 6.05
C LYS A 442 31.92 42.67 6.10
N GLU A 443 31.09 42.67 7.15
CA GLU A 443 30.01 41.72 7.31
C GLU A 443 29.00 41.80 6.14
N HIS A 444 28.85 40.71 5.39
CA HIS A 444 27.71 40.55 4.49
C HIS A 444 26.53 40.04 5.31
N LYS A 445 25.69 40.95 5.80
CA LYS A 445 24.46 40.61 6.54
C LYS A 445 23.38 40.22 5.55
N ALA A 446 23.02 38.95 5.51
CA ALA A 446 21.75 38.49 4.95
C ALA A 446 21.06 37.63 6.02
N THR A 447 19.81 37.95 6.32
CA THR A 447 19.01 37.25 7.33
C THR A 447 18.08 36.28 6.60
N TYR A 448 18.15 34.99 6.94
CA TYR A 448 17.37 33.93 6.29
C TYR A 448 16.47 33.22 7.30
N LYS A 449 15.26 32.85 6.89
CA LYS A 449 14.30 32.08 7.70
C LYS A 449 14.06 30.72 7.06
N LEU A 450 14.39 29.65 7.79
CA LEU A 450 14.15 28.26 7.40
C LEU A 450 12.82 27.80 7.99
N ASN A 451 11.94 27.23 7.15
CA ASN A 451 10.77 26.53 7.64
C ASN A 451 11.15 25.05 7.96
N PRO A 452 11.02 24.59 9.22
CA PRO A 452 11.51 23.27 9.64
C PRO A 452 10.73 22.09 9.04
N GLU A 453 9.48 22.28 8.61
CA GLU A 453 8.65 21.24 8.00
C GLU A 453 8.88 21.12 6.49
N THR A 454 9.13 22.24 5.81
CA THR A 454 9.28 22.30 4.35
C THR A 454 10.71 22.47 3.87
N LYS A 455 11.65 22.72 4.80
CA LYS A 455 13.06 23.07 4.56
C LYS A 455 13.30 24.24 3.58
N ARG A 456 12.26 25.03 3.26
CA ARG A 456 12.39 26.21 2.40
C ARG A 456 13.05 27.35 3.16
N ILE A 457 14.03 27.99 2.50
CA ILE A 457 14.69 29.19 2.99
C ILE A 457 14.11 30.41 2.29
N THR A 458 13.62 31.37 3.08
CA THR A 458 13.26 32.70 2.59
C THR A 458 14.27 33.71 3.10
N LYS A 459 14.83 34.52 2.19
CA LYS A 459 15.61 35.70 2.55
C LYS A 459 14.67 36.74 3.16
N VAL A 460 14.94 37.13 4.39
CA VAL A 460 14.13 38.09 5.17
C VAL A 460 14.70 39.50 5.04
N GLU A 461 16.03 39.66 5.07
CA GLU A 461 16.75 40.92 4.83
C GLU A 461 18.07 40.68 4.09
#